data_AF-K2B251-F1
#
_entry.id   AF-K2B251-F1
#
_cell.length_a   1.000
_cell.length_b   1.000
_cell.length_c   1.000
_cell.angle_alpha   90.00
_cell.angle_beta   90.00
_cell.angle_gamma   90.00
#
_symmetry.space_group_name_H-M   'P 1'
#
loop_
_entity.id
_entity.type
_entity.pdbx_description
1 polymer ?
#
loop_
_entity_poly.entity_id
_entity_poly.type
_entity_poly.pdbx_seq_one_letter_code
_entity_poly.pdbx_strand_id
1 'polypeptide(L)'
;MKTKIIATIGPASDQVTVLRKMVNSGMNIARFNTKYGNKEEFLQVTSYLRQIDGIKLMYDVKGDKIINWLKNQDFDYLAVSFAESGSQLKKYRKFFNKKIKIIAKIETKKGIDNLDEIIKEADGVMVARGDLGDHIHAEEVPVYQKLIIKKCNQKRKMVITATEMLLSMVKSHTPERAEVSDVANAVLDGSDYVMLSEETSIGQNPALVVKTMAKIIEETEKNKKLL
;
A
#
# COMPACT_ATOMS: atom_id res chain seq x y z
N MET A 1 6.21 16.37 4.92
CA MET A 1 5.50 15.80 3.75
C MET A 1 4.19 15.26 4.26
N LYS A 2 3.09 15.42 3.52
CA LYS A 2 1.76 14.91 3.91
C LYS A 2 1.66 13.41 3.59
N THR A 3 1.28 12.59 4.57
CA THR A 3 1.00 11.16 4.38
C THR A 3 -0.16 10.99 3.41
N LYS A 4 -0.05 10.00 2.52
CA LYS A 4 -0.94 9.75 1.39
C LYS A 4 -1.65 8.41 1.50
N ILE A 5 -2.67 8.19 0.68
CA ILE A 5 -3.52 6.99 0.75
C ILE A 5 -3.32 6.14 -0.50
N ILE A 6 -3.01 4.86 -0.28
CA ILE A 6 -3.15 3.79 -1.28
C ILE A 6 -4.46 3.07 -1.00
N ALA A 7 -5.28 2.83 -2.02
CA ALA A 7 -6.49 2.03 -1.88
C ALA A 7 -6.51 0.89 -2.89
N THR A 8 -6.89 -0.29 -2.42
CA THR A 8 -6.98 -1.48 -3.24
C THR A 8 -8.31 -1.50 -3.98
N ILE A 9 -8.26 -1.70 -5.29
CA ILE A 9 -9.45 -1.79 -6.14
C ILE A 9 -9.93 -3.24 -6.20
N GLY A 10 -11.25 -3.41 -6.14
CA GLY A 10 -11.93 -4.70 -6.25
C GLY A 10 -13.41 -4.52 -6.56
N PRO A 11 -14.24 -5.57 -6.40
CA PRO A 11 -15.65 -5.55 -6.77
C PRO A 11 -16.48 -4.41 -6.17
N ALA A 12 -16.12 -3.91 -4.98
CA ALA A 12 -16.81 -2.79 -4.36
C ALA A 12 -16.44 -1.42 -4.97
N SER A 13 -15.35 -1.34 -5.74
CA SER A 13 -14.74 -0.09 -6.20
C SER A 13 -14.33 -0.08 -7.67
N ASP A 14 -14.68 -1.09 -8.47
CA ASP A 14 -14.31 -1.18 -9.89
C ASP A 14 -15.12 -0.25 -10.82
N GLN A 15 -16.23 0.32 -10.33
CA GLN A 15 -17.08 1.24 -11.08
C GLN A 15 -16.48 2.66 -11.10
N VAL A 16 -16.49 3.30 -12.29
CA VAL A 16 -15.96 4.67 -12.50
C VAL A 16 -16.53 5.71 -11.52
N THR A 17 -17.81 5.58 -11.14
CA THR A 17 -18.46 6.49 -10.19
C THR A 17 -17.90 6.35 -8.77
N VAL A 18 -17.56 5.13 -8.35
CA VAL A 18 -16.94 4.86 -7.05
C VAL A 18 -15.48 5.30 -7.06
N LEU A 19 -14.74 4.99 -8.13
CA LEU A 19 -13.35 5.45 -8.31
C LEU A 19 -13.24 6.96 -8.17
N ARG A 20 -14.08 7.73 -8.87
CA ARG A 20 -14.10 9.20 -8.76
C ARG A 20 -14.37 9.67 -7.33
N LYS A 21 -15.31 9.03 -6.62
CA LYS A 21 -15.59 9.35 -5.21
C LYS A 21 -14.38 9.05 -4.31
N MET A 22 -13.66 7.94 -4.53
CA MET A 22 -12.46 7.59 -3.77
C MET A 22 -11.32 8.59 -4.03
N VAL A 23 -11.10 8.99 -5.29
CA VAL A 23 -10.10 10.02 -5.63
C VAL A 23 -10.44 11.34 -4.95
N ASN A 24 -11.69 11.80 -5.06
CA ASN A 24 -12.15 13.04 -4.41
C ASN A 24 -12.10 12.97 -2.88
N SER A 25 -12.13 11.75 -2.32
CA SER A 25 -12.03 11.53 -0.87
C SER A 25 -10.58 11.46 -0.36
N GLY A 26 -9.58 11.42 -1.25
CA GLY A 26 -8.16 11.48 -0.89
C GLY A 26 -7.29 10.32 -1.39
N MET A 27 -7.82 9.38 -2.18
CA MET A 27 -7.00 8.31 -2.76
C MET A 27 -5.90 8.90 -3.66
N ASN A 28 -4.65 8.45 -3.51
CA ASN A 28 -3.51 8.91 -4.32
C ASN A 28 -2.97 7.82 -5.25
N ILE A 29 -3.08 6.56 -4.84
CA ILE A 29 -2.61 5.40 -5.61
C ILE A 29 -3.70 4.33 -5.60
N ALA A 30 -4.06 3.84 -6.77
CA ALA A 30 -4.91 2.66 -6.92
C ALA A 30 -4.03 1.41 -6.97
N ARG A 31 -4.25 0.47 -6.04
CA ARG A 31 -3.56 -0.82 -5.98
C ARG A 31 -4.41 -1.91 -6.63
N PHE A 32 -3.81 -2.67 -7.53
CA PHE A 32 -4.33 -3.91 -8.08
C PHE A 32 -3.63 -5.10 -7.44
N ASN A 33 -4.37 -5.93 -6.72
CA ASN A 33 -3.83 -7.16 -6.17
C ASN A 33 -3.95 -8.28 -7.21
N THR A 34 -2.85 -8.70 -7.82
CA THR A 34 -2.91 -9.67 -8.93
C THR A 34 -3.26 -11.09 -8.49
N LYS A 35 -3.43 -11.34 -7.18
CA LYS A 35 -3.99 -12.59 -6.67
C LYS A 35 -5.50 -12.69 -6.94
N TYR A 36 -6.20 -11.56 -7.02
CA TYR A 36 -7.65 -11.49 -7.12
C TYR A 36 -8.03 -10.59 -8.30
N GLY A 37 -8.53 -11.20 -9.38
CA GLY A 37 -8.94 -10.53 -10.60
C GLY A 37 -8.21 -11.02 -11.83
N ASN A 38 -8.63 -10.52 -12.98
CA ASN A 38 -8.07 -10.90 -14.28
C ASN A 38 -7.58 -9.69 -15.09
N LYS A 39 -6.90 -9.98 -16.21
CA LYS A 39 -6.27 -8.95 -17.05
C LYS A 39 -7.29 -7.98 -17.66
N GLU A 40 -8.48 -8.46 -18.01
CA GLU A 40 -9.52 -7.64 -18.63
C GLU A 40 -10.09 -6.63 -17.62
N GLU A 41 -10.39 -7.09 -16.41
CA GLU A 41 -10.82 -6.24 -15.30
C GLU A 41 -9.79 -5.15 -14.99
N PHE A 42 -8.50 -5.52 -14.90
CA PHE A 42 -7.43 -4.55 -14.65
C PHE A 42 -7.32 -3.49 -15.75
N LEU A 43 -7.48 -3.88 -17.02
CA LEU A 43 -7.47 -2.94 -18.16
C LEU A 43 -8.67 -2.00 -18.11
N GLN A 44 -9.86 -2.52 -17.81
CA GLN A 44 -11.08 -1.73 -17.72
C GLN A 44 -10.94 -0.66 -16.63
N VAL A 45 -10.57 -1.04 -15.41
CA VAL A 45 -10.37 -0.10 -14.31
C VAL A 45 -9.25 0.90 -14.62
N THR A 46 -8.15 0.44 -15.23
CA THR A 46 -7.06 1.32 -15.67
C THR A 46 -7.57 2.38 -16.65
N SER A 47 -8.42 2.01 -17.59
CA SER A 47 -9.00 2.96 -18.56
C SER A 47 -9.85 4.05 -17.89
N TYR A 48 -10.55 3.72 -16.80
CA TYR A 48 -11.31 4.68 -16.01
C TYR A 48 -10.41 5.59 -15.18
N LEU A 49 -9.41 5.02 -14.51
CA LEU A 49 -8.46 5.77 -13.68
C LEU A 49 -7.60 6.72 -14.48
N ARG A 50 -7.26 6.38 -15.73
CA ARG A 50 -6.51 7.26 -16.63
C ARG A 50 -7.32 8.47 -17.12
N GLN A 51 -8.62 8.50 -16.90
CA GLN A 51 -9.47 9.69 -17.11
C GLN A 51 -9.51 10.60 -15.87
N ILE A 52 -8.76 10.28 -14.82
CA ILE A 52 -8.68 11.04 -13.58
C ILE A 52 -7.23 11.47 -13.36
N ASP A 53 -6.99 12.79 -13.40
CA ASP A 53 -5.65 13.34 -13.29
C ASP A 53 -5.00 13.05 -11.93
N GLY A 54 -3.70 12.76 -11.95
CA GLY A 54 -2.86 12.66 -10.75
C GLY A 54 -2.90 11.32 -10.01
N ILE A 55 -3.71 10.34 -10.44
CA ILE A 55 -3.72 9.00 -9.85
C ILE A 55 -2.63 8.12 -10.42
N LYS A 56 -1.87 7.50 -9.51
CA LYS A 56 -0.86 6.51 -9.85
C LYS A 56 -1.39 5.09 -9.68
N LEU A 57 -0.82 4.16 -10.43
CA LEU A 57 -1.22 2.75 -10.41
C LEU A 57 -0.12 1.89 -9.80
N MET A 58 -0.51 1.00 -8.89
CA MET A 58 0.36 0.01 -8.27
C MET A 58 -0.15 -1.39 -8.58
N TYR A 59 0.72 -2.25 -9.11
CA TYR A 59 0.44 -3.69 -9.19
C TYR A 59 1.18 -4.42 -8.08
N ASP A 60 0.42 -5.11 -7.23
CA ASP A 60 0.95 -6.00 -6.19
C ASP A 60 0.97 -7.43 -6.74
N VAL A 61 2.19 -7.97 -6.88
CA VAL A 61 2.44 -9.26 -7.52
C VAL A 61 2.90 -10.31 -6.52
N LYS A 62 2.38 -11.53 -6.70
CA LYS A 62 2.88 -12.75 -6.07
C LYS A 62 3.52 -13.64 -7.14
N GLY A 63 4.84 -13.53 -7.28
CA GLY A 63 5.64 -14.31 -8.23
C GLY A 63 5.53 -13.86 -9.70
N ASP A 64 6.02 -14.70 -10.61
CA ASP A 64 6.39 -14.31 -11.97
C ASP A 64 5.34 -14.62 -13.04
N LYS A 65 4.13 -15.05 -12.67
CA LYS A 65 3.11 -15.46 -13.66
C LYS A 65 2.57 -14.27 -14.47
N ILE A 66 2.30 -13.14 -13.81
CA ILE A 66 1.65 -11.99 -14.44
C ILE A 66 2.64 -10.95 -14.98
N ILE A 67 3.92 -11.01 -14.58
CA ILE A 67 4.90 -9.97 -14.90
C ILE A 67 5.14 -9.79 -16.40
N ASN A 68 5.08 -10.86 -17.20
CA ASN A 68 5.22 -10.77 -18.66
C ASN A 68 4.14 -9.88 -19.28
N TRP A 69 2.91 -10.00 -18.80
CA TRP A 69 1.81 -9.15 -19.27
C TRP A 69 1.99 -7.70 -18.81
N LEU A 70 2.47 -7.50 -17.57
CA LEU A 70 2.72 -6.17 -17.00
C LEU A 70 3.76 -5.36 -17.79
N LYS A 71 4.71 -5.98 -18.50
CA LYS A 71 5.71 -5.25 -19.31
C LYS A 71 5.09 -4.23 -20.27
N ASN A 72 3.94 -4.59 -20.83
CA ASN A 72 3.26 -3.79 -21.83
C ASN A 72 2.18 -2.87 -21.24
N GLN A 73 1.98 -2.91 -19.91
CA GLN A 73 0.99 -2.07 -19.25
C GLN A 73 1.61 -0.74 -18.82
N ASP A 74 0.75 0.25 -18.60
CA ASP A 74 1.12 1.55 -18.04
C ASP A 74 0.79 1.58 -16.56
N PHE A 75 1.82 1.67 -15.72
CA PHE A 75 1.70 1.71 -14.27
C PHE A 75 2.96 2.29 -13.63
N ASP A 76 2.84 2.73 -12.38
CA ASP A 76 3.88 3.51 -11.70
C ASP A 76 4.71 2.66 -10.72
N TYR A 77 4.05 1.73 -10.02
CA TYR A 77 4.66 0.95 -8.94
C TYR A 77 4.43 -0.56 -9.11
N LEU A 78 5.49 -1.34 -8.87
CA LEU A 78 5.41 -2.79 -8.69
C LEU A 78 5.68 -3.11 -7.23
N ALA A 79 4.69 -3.63 -6.51
CA ALA A 79 4.88 -4.17 -5.17
C ALA A 79 5.20 -5.67 -5.25
N VAL A 80 6.38 -6.05 -4.77
CA VAL A 80 6.91 -7.42 -4.81
C VAL A 80 6.65 -8.09 -3.47
N SER A 81 5.77 -9.08 -3.46
CA SER A 81 5.49 -9.91 -2.27
C SER A 81 6.70 -10.77 -1.89
N PHE A 82 6.82 -11.08 -0.61
CA PHE A 82 7.84 -11.90 0.03
C PHE A 82 9.25 -11.46 -0.40
N ALA A 83 9.53 -10.16 -0.23
CA ALA A 83 10.83 -9.61 -0.54
C ALA A 83 11.82 -9.99 0.56
N GLU A 84 12.74 -10.90 0.24
CA GLU A 84 13.69 -11.46 1.20
C GLU A 84 15.15 -11.18 0.86
N SER A 85 15.43 -10.59 -0.31
CA SER A 85 16.79 -10.14 -0.63
C SER A 85 16.83 -9.02 -1.67
N GLY A 86 17.91 -8.24 -1.64
CA GLY A 86 18.18 -7.23 -2.68
C GLY A 86 18.36 -7.86 -4.08
N SER A 87 18.84 -9.11 -4.14
CA SER A 87 19.04 -9.83 -5.40
C SER A 87 17.73 -10.15 -6.13
N GLN A 88 16.67 -10.46 -5.38
CA GLN A 88 15.32 -10.70 -5.90
C GLN A 88 14.78 -9.44 -6.58
N LEU A 89 14.92 -8.27 -5.93
CA LEU A 89 14.47 -6.99 -6.47
C LEU A 89 15.23 -6.58 -7.74
N LYS A 90 16.53 -6.89 -7.81
CA LYS A 90 17.34 -6.67 -9.03
C LYS A 90 16.80 -7.45 -10.23
N LYS A 91 16.25 -8.65 -10.03
CA LYS A 91 15.66 -9.45 -11.11
C LYS A 91 14.46 -8.71 -11.72
N TYR A 92 13.54 -8.20 -10.88
CA TYR A 92 12.43 -7.38 -11.36
C TYR A 92 12.91 -6.10 -12.04
N ARG A 93 13.91 -5.41 -11.48
CA ARG A 93 14.46 -4.17 -12.08
C ARG A 93 15.04 -4.42 -13.48
N LYS A 94 15.75 -5.54 -13.69
CA LYS A 94 16.27 -5.92 -15.01
C LYS A 94 15.17 -6.33 -15.98
N PHE A 95 14.08 -6.90 -15.47
CA PHE A 95 12.99 -7.42 -16.27
C PHE A 95 12.10 -6.31 -16.86
N PHE A 96 11.89 -5.22 -16.11
CA PHE A 96 11.12 -4.07 -16.57
C PHE A 96 12.04 -3.00 -17.17
N ASN A 97 11.95 -2.81 -18.50
CA ASN A 97 12.70 -1.77 -19.22
C ASN A 97 12.14 -0.35 -19.01
N LYS A 98 10.98 -0.22 -18.36
CA LYS A 98 10.32 1.05 -18.03
C LYS A 98 10.80 1.54 -16.66
N LYS A 99 10.75 2.86 -16.44
CA LYS A 99 11.07 3.50 -15.16
C LYS A 99 9.94 3.30 -14.12
N ILE A 100 9.62 2.05 -13.83
CA ILE A 100 8.71 1.68 -12.74
C ILE A 100 9.44 1.74 -11.40
N LYS A 101 8.71 2.05 -10.33
CA LYS A 101 9.24 2.04 -8.97
C LYS A 101 8.96 0.68 -8.31
N ILE A 102 9.99 0.06 -7.73
CA ILE A 102 9.85 -1.24 -7.06
C ILE A 102 9.64 -1.03 -5.56
N ILE A 103 8.54 -1.59 -5.05
CA ILE A 103 8.20 -1.59 -3.63
C ILE A 103 8.42 -2.99 -3.07
N ALA A 104 9.31 -3.11 -2.09
CA ALA A 104 9.55 -4.39 -1.42
C ALA A 104 8.54 -4.58 -0.28
N LYS A 105 7.77 -5.68 -0.28
CA LYS A 105 6.87 -6.01 0.81
C LYS A 105 7.62 -6.86 1.84
N ILE A 106 7.75 -6.33 3.05
CA ILE A 106 8.37 -7.06 4.18
C ILE A 106 7.26 -7.83 4.88
N GLU A 107 7.29 -9.14 4.67
CA GLU A 107 6.24 -10.09 5.09
C GLU A 107 6.83 -11.23 5.93
N THR A 108 8.15 -11.36 6.05
CA THR A 108 8.79 -12.47 6.76
C THR A 108 9.92 -12.01 7.65
N LYS A 109 10.28 -12.83 8.65
CA LYS A 109 11.45 -12.62 9.50
C LYS A 109 12.74 -12.48 8.68
N LYS A 110 12.90 -13.28 7.62
CA LYS A 110 14.05 -13.18 6.72
C LYS A 110 14.10 -11.85 5.96
N GLY A 111 12.95 -11.31 5.56
CA GLY A 111 12.86 -9.95 5.00
C GLY A 111 13.30 -8.87 5.99
N ILE A 112 12.97 -9.03 7.28
CA ILE A 112 13.46 -8.15 8.36
C ILE A 112 14.98 -8.27 8.53
N ASP A 113 15.51 -9.49 8.56
CA ASP A 113 16.93 -9.74 8.78
C ASP A 113 17.78 -9.15 7.64
N ASN A 114 17.25 -9.16 6.41
CA ASN A 114 17.89 -8.60 5.21
C ASN A 114 17.43 -7.17 4.89
N LEU A 115 16.80 -6.47 5.82
CA LEU A 115 16.12 -5.21 5.55
C LEU A 115 17.04 -4.13 4.94
N ASP A 116 18.30 -4.01 5.37
CA ASP A 116 19.20 -2.98 4.85
C ASP A 116 19.57 -3.19 3.37
N GLU A 117 19.80 -4.43 2.96
CA GLU A 117 20.07 -4.72 1.54
C GLU A 117 18.82 -4.55 0.67
N ILE A 118 17.65 -4.89 1.21
CA ILE A 118 16.36 -4.69 0.53
C ILE A 118 16.10 -3.20 0.32
N ILE A 119 16.21 -2.38 1.37
CA ILE A 119 16.03 -0.91 1.32
C ILE A 119 16.97 -0.27 0.29
N LYS A 120 18.22 -0.75 0.20
CA LYS A 120 19.19 -0.24 -0.77
C LYS A 120 18.69 -0.37 -2.22
N GLU A 121 18.14 -1.54 -2.56
CA GLU A 121 17.76 -1.90 -3.93
C GLU A 121 16.31 -1.51 -4.31
N ALA A 122 15.43 -1.39 -3.32
CA ALA A 122 14.04 -0.97 -3.52
C ALA A 122 13.91 0.55 -3.73
N ASP A 123 12.85 1.00 -4.40
CA ASP A 123 12.47 2.41 -4.45
C ASP A 123 11.62 2.82 -3.24
N GLY A 124 10.98 1.85 -2.61
CA GLY A 124 10.28 1.99 -1.34
C GLY A 124 9.99 0.64 -0.70
N VAL A 125 9.46 0.66 0.52
CA VAL A 125 9.16 -0.54 1.31
C VAL A 125 7.71 -0.48 1.79
N MET A 126 7.06 -1.63 1.86
CA MET A 126 5.75 -1.80 2.46
C MET A 126 5.87 -2.71 3.69
N VAL A 127 5.41 -2.21 4.83
CA VAL A 127 5.20 -3.00 6.05
C VAL A 127 3.86 -3.73 5.88
N ALA A 128 3.89 -4.98 5.44
CA ALA A 128 2.71 -5.78 5.17
C ALA A 128 2.35 -6.59 6.43
N ARG A 129 1.59 -5.97 7.33
CA ARG A 129 1.43 -6.42 8.73
C ARG A 129 0.68 -7.73 8.87
N GLY A 130 -0.30 -7.99 8.00
CA GLY A 130 -1.06 -9.24 7.98
C GLY A 130 -0.15 -10.44 7.70
N ASP A 131 0.48 -10.48 6.52
CA ASP A 131 1.43 -11.55 6.19
C ASP A 131 2.62 -11.59 7.17
N LEU A 132 3.11 -10.44 7.64
CA LEU A 132 4.17 -10.41 8.65
C LEU A 132 3.75 -11.06 9.96
N GLY A 133 2.55 -10.75 10.46
CA GLY A 133 1.98 -11.34 11.68
C GLY A 133 1.73 -12.85 11.60
N ASP A 134 1.61 -13.40 10.39
CA ASP A 134 1.58 -14.86 10.18
C ASP A 134 2.97 -15.51 10.32
N HIS A 135 4.04 -14.72 10.25
CA HIS A 135 5.43 -15.19 10.20
C HIS A 135 6.27 -14.84 11.45
N ILE A 136 5.78 -13.96 12.32
CA ILE A 136 6.40 -13.58 13.60
C ILE A 136 5.33 -13.47 14.69
N HIS A 137 5.72 -13.25 15.95
CA HIS A 137 4.72 -13.03 17.00
C HIS A 137 4.01 -11.68 16.80
N ALA A 138 2.69 -11.63 17.08
CA ALA A 138 1.87 -10.45 16.81
C ALA A 138 2.36 -9.21 17.57
N GLU A 139 2.85 -9.38 18.81
CA GLU A 139 3.44 -8.32 19.62
C GLU A 139 4.76 -7.77 19.06
N GLU A 140 5.44 -8.50 18.18
CA GLU A 140 6.64 -8.03 17.51
C GLU A 140 6.34 -7.14 16.30
N VAL A 141 5.14 -7.26 15.70
CA VAL A 141 4.76 -6.52 14.48
C VAL A 141 4.88 -4.99 14.68
N PRO A 142 4.38 -4.38 15.78
CA PRO A 142 4.55 -2.94 16.01
C PRO A 142 6.03 -2.54 16.16
N VAL A 143 6.86 -3.40 16.73
CA VAL A 143 8.30 -3.14 16.90
C VAL A 143 8.99 -3.10 15.55
N TYR A 144 8.73 -4.08 14.69
CA TYR A 144 9.33 -4.14 13.36
C TYR A 144 8.76 -3.09 12.40
N GLN A 145 7.47 -2.72 12.51
CA GLN A 145 6.91 -1.56 11.81
C GLN A 145 7.76 -0.32 12.07
N LYS A 146 8.00 0.03 13.34
CA LYS A 146 8.79 1.19 13.73
C LYS A 146 10.23 1.10 13.22
N LEU A 147 10.84 -0.08 13.31
CA LEU A 147 12.19 -0.32 12.77
C LEU A 147 12.27 -0.08 11.25
N ILE A 148 11.33 -0.65 10.49
CA ILE A 148 11.28 -0.54 9.03
C ILE A 148 11.08 0.92 8.62
N ILE A 149 10.10 1.61 9.22
CA ILE A 149 9.83 3.02 8.94
C ILE A 149 11.06 3.88 9.25
N LYS A 150 11.67 3.71 10.44
CA LYS A 150 12.88 4.44 10.84
C LYS A 150 14.02 4.25 9.84
N LYS A 151 14.31 3.01 9.43
CA LYS A 151 15.39 2.73 8.47
C LYS A 151 15.10 3.29 7.09
N CYS A 152 13.85 3.21 6.61
CA CYS A 152 13.45 3.81 5.35
C CYS A 152 13.63 5.33 5.37
N ASN A 153 13.17 5.99 6.44
CA ASN A 153 13.28 7.43 6.63
C ASN A 153 14.75 7.88 6.66
N GLN A 154 15.63 7.17 7.37
CA GLN A 154 17.08 7.44 7.40
C GLN A 154 17.73 7.33 6.02
N LYS A 155 17.23 6.43 5.15
CA LYS A 155 17.73 6.23 3.78
C LYS A 155 16.95 7.04 2.74
N ARG A 156 15.98 7.88 3.14
CA ARG A 156 15.06 8.63 2.27
C ARG A 156 14.36 7.72 1.25
N LYS A 157 13.98 6.52 1.68
CA LYS A 157 13.19 5.58 0.89
C LYS A 157 11.74 5.70 1.30
N MET A 158 10.85 5.67 0.32
CA MET A 158 9.41 5.74 0.55
C MET A 158 8.96 4.55 1.41
N VAL A 159 8.10 4.76 2.39
CA VAL A 159 7.55 3.67 3.22
C VAL A 159 6.03 3.70 3.32
N ILE A 160 5.42 2.52 3.26
CA ILE A 160 3.98 2.28 3.28
C ILE A 160 3.64 1.40 4.48
N THR A 161 2.72 1.83 5.33
CA THR A 161 2.09 0.94 6.32
C THR A 161 0.81 0.35 5.73
N ALA A 162 0.67 -0.96 5.76
CA ALA A 162 -0.39 -1.68 5.07
C ALA A 162 -1.07 -2.73 5.95
N THR A 163 -2.26 -3.15 5.50
CA THR A 163 -3.18 -4.17 6.05
C THR A 163 -3.80 -3.79 7.39
N GLU A 164 -5.09 -4.08 7.57
CA GLU A 164 -5.80 -3.90 8.84
C GLU A 164 -5.76 -2.47 9.42
N MET A 165 -5.74 -1.44 8.56
CA MET A 165 -5.70 -0.05 9.03
C MET A 165 -7.08 0.38 9.55
N LEU A 166 -8.16 0.05 8.82
CA LEU A 166 -9.56 0.39 9.17
C LEU A 166 -10.50 -0.81 8.91
N LEU A 167 -10.02 -2.02 9.18
CA LEU A 167 -10.64 -3.29 8.78
C LEU A 167 -12.13 -3.42 9.16
N SER A 168 -12.53 -2.93 10.33
CA SER A 168 -13.92 -2.94 10.79
C SER A 168 -14.86 -2.25 9.80
N MET A 169 -14.36 -1.25 9.05
CA MET A 169 -15.11 -0.50 8.05
C MET A 169 -15.38 -1.28 6.75
N VAL A 170 -14.91 -2.52 6.63
CA VAL A 170 -15.44 -3.47 5.62
C VAL A 170 -16.94 -3.66 5.79
N LYS A 171 -17.40 -3.74 7.05
CA LYS A 171 -18.80 -4.01 7.43
C LYS A 171 -19.46 -2.85 8.18
N SER A 172 -18.67 -1.95 8.76
CA SER A 172 -19.13 -0.82 9.57
C SER A 172 -19.02 0.53 8.84
N HIS A 173 -19.82 1.50 9.26
CA HIS A 173 -19.72 2.89 8.77
C HIS A 173 -18.70 3.73 9.56
N THR A 174 -18.24 3.23 10.70
CA THR A 174 -17.27 3.91 11.57
C THR A 174 -16.18 2.93 12.02
N PRO A 175 -14.92 3.38 12.10
CA PRO A 175 -13.82 2.55 12.57
C PRO A 175 -13.86 2.39 14.09
N GLU A 176 -13.13 1.40 14.58
CA GLU A 176 -12.87 1.25 16.00
C GLU A 176 -11.85 2.29 16.49
N ARG A 177 -11.85 2.58 17.80
CA ARG A 177 -10.88 3.52 18.38
C ARG A 177 -9.44 3.03 18.24
N ALA A 178 -9.23 1.72 18.31
CA ALA A 178 -7.93 1.10 18.12
C ALA A 178 -7.39 1.33 16.70
N GLU A 179 -8.24 1.20 15.68
CA GLU A 179 -7.88 1.44 14.27
C GLU A 179 -7.54 2.92 14.01
N VAL A 180 -8.30 3.85 14.59
CA VAL A 180 -7.98 5.27 14.51
C VAL A 180 -6.61 5.56 15.12
N SER A 181 -6.32 4.97 16.29
CA SER A 181 -5.01 5.08 16.95
C SER A 181 -3.90 4.47 16.09
N ASP A 182 -4.13 3.33 15.46
CA ASP A 182 -3.16 2.64 14.61
C ASP A 182 -2.78 3.47 13.38
N VAL A 183 -3.77 4.03 12.67
CA VAL A 183 -3.54 4.97 11.55
C VAL A 183 -2.73 6.18 12.02
N ALA A 184 -3.11 6.80 13.14
CA ALA A 184 -2.41 7.96 13.67
C ALA A 184 -0.96 7.62 14.02
N ASN A 185 -0.71 6.47 14.65
CA ASN A 185 0.64 6.02 14.99
C ASN A 185 1.50 5.76 13.74
N ALA A 186 0.95 5.17 12.68
CA ALA A 186 1.68 5.00 11.42
C ALA A 186 2.10 6.35 10.81
N VAL A 187 1.24 7.37 10.88
CA VAL A 187 1.56 8.75 10.45
C VAL A 187 2.67 9.36 11.32
N LEU A 188 2.59 9.18 12.65
CA LEU A 188 3.57 9.71 13.59
C LEU A 188 4.94 9.04 13.47
N ASP A 189 4.96 7.73 13.26
CA ASP A 189 6.17 6.94 12.98
C ASP A 189 6.87 7.44 11.71
N GLY A 190 6.12 8.08 10.81
CA GLY A 190 6.63 8.77 9.64
C GLY A 190 6.42 7.99 8.35
N SER A 191 5.31 7.28 8.21
CA SER A 191 4.93 6.65 6.94
C SER A 191 4.54 7.67 5.88
N ASP A 192 5.06 7.50 4.66
CA ASP A 192 4.69 8.31 3.50
C ASP A 192 3.29 7.97 3.00
N TYR A 193 2.90 6.69 3.12
CA TYR A 193 1.57 6.22 2.76
C TYR A 193 1.02 5.26 3.82
N VAL A 194 -0.30 5.28 3.93
CA VAL A 194 -1.10 4.24 4.56
C VAL A 194 -1.98 3.57 3.50
N MET A 195 -2.28 2.28 3.67
CA MET A 195 -2.95 1.48 2.66
C MET A 195 -4.25 0.83 3.16
N LEU A 196 -5.31 0.98 2.36
CA LEU A 196 -6.56 0.24 2.49
C LEU A 196 -6.56 -0.97 1.55
N SER A 197 -6.97 -2.11 2.07
CA SER A 197 -7.02 -3.42 1.42
C SER A 197 -8.46 -3.86 1.20
N GLU A 198 -9.00 -4.70 2.08
CA GLU A 198 -10.37 -5.23 2.04
C GLU A 198 -11.40 -4.10 2.12
N GLU A 199 -11.09 -3.06 2.88
CA GLU A 199 -11.99 -1.96 3.17
C GLU A 199 -12.49 -1.24 1.91
N THR A 200 -11.64 -1.16 0.89
CA THR A 200 -11.98 -0.52 -0.40
C THR A 200 -12.22 -1.51 -1.53
N SER A 201 -11.73 -2.73 -1.42
CA SER A 201 -11.88 -3.74 -2.48
C SER A 201 -13.19 -4.51 -2.39
N ILE A 202 -13.65 -4.85 -1.18
CA ILE A 202 -14.87 -5.63 -0.94
C ILE A 202 -15.80 -5.00 0.11
N GLY A 203 -15.37 -3.92 0.77
CA GLY A 203 -16.14 -3.25 1.81
C GLY A 203 -17.40 -2.55 1.30
N GLN A 204 -18.34 -2.28 2.21
CA GLN A 204 -19.66 -1.71 1.86
C GLN A 204 -19.58 -0.26 1.33
N ASN A 205 -18.59 0.53 1.74
CA ASN A 205 -18.52 1.95 1.36
C ASN A 205 -17.07 2.45 1.15
N PRO A 206 -16.40 2.07 0.05
CA PRO A 206 -14.99 2.37 -0.19
C PRO A 206 -14.63 3.86 -0.10
N ALA A 207 -15.48 4.73 -0.64
CA ALA A 207 -15.25 6.17 -0.62
C ALA A 207 -15.32 6.75 0.81
N LEU A 208 -16.24 6.25 1.65
CA LEU A 208 -16.33 6.66 3.06
C LEU A 208 -15.08 6.24 3.85
N VAL A 209 -14.54 5.03 3.60
CA VAL A 209 -13.32 4.58 4.27
C VAL A 209 -12.13 5.48 3.88
N VAL A 210 -11.96 5.77 2.60
CA VAL A 210 -10.90 6.69 2.12
C VAL A 210 -11.05 8.06 2.77
N LYS A 211 -12.28 8.60 2.83
CA LYS A 211 -12.56 9.88 3.49
C LYS A 211 -12.24 9.85 4.98
N THR A 212 -12.52 8.74 5.65
CA THR A 212 -12.24 8.55 7.08
C THR A 212 -10.74 8.49 7.33
N MET A 213 -10.00 7.70 6.55
CA MET A 213 -8.54 7.66 6.57
C MET A 213 -7.93 9.06 6.37
N ALA A 214 -8.42 9.81 5.38
CA ALA A 214 -7.93 11.17 5.10
C ALA A 214 -8.13 12.13 6.28
N LYS A 215 -9.26 12.05 6.98
CA LYS A 215 -9.54 12.85 8.19
C LYS A 215 -8.60 12.51 9.33
N ILE A 216 -8.32 11.22 9.57
CA ILE A 216 -7.40 10.80 10.64
C ILE A 216 -5.98 11.32 10.35
N ILE A 217 -5.52 11.20 9.10
CA ILE A 217 -4.22 11.75 8.68
C ILE A 217 -4.18 13.26 8.90
N GLU A 218 -5.19 14.00 8.41
CA GLU A 218 -5.24 15.45 8.53
C GLU A 218 -5.21 15.92 9.98
N GLU A 219 -6.01 15.30 10.85
CA GLU A 219 -6.06 15.66 12.26
C GLU A 219 -4.72 15.34 12.97
N THR A 220 -4.12 14.18 12.66
CA THR A 220 -2.83 13.77 13.23
C THR A 220 -1.71 14.74 12.81
N GLU A 221 -1.65 15.11 11.53
CA GLU A 221 -0.63 16.01 11.01
C GLU A 221 -0.79 17.45 11.52
N LYS A 222 -2.03 17.94 11.59
CA LYS A 222 -2.34 19.28 12.10
C LYS A 222 -1.86 19.44 13.55
N ASN A 223 -2.00 18.39 14.35
CA ASN A 223 -1.65 18.40 15.77
C ASN A 223 -0.27 17.80 16.07
N LYS A 224 0.55 17.53 15.04
CA LYS A 224 1.88 16.91 15.21
C LYS A 224 2.82 17.67 16.15
N LYS A 225 2.62 18.98 16.34
CA LYS A 225 3.43 19.79 17.28
C LYS A 225 3.10 19.54 18.76
N LEU A 226 1.96 18.91 19.05
CA LEU A 226 1.52 18.57 20.40
C LEU A 226 2.02 17.17 20.85
N LEU A 227 2.73 16.45 19.97
CA LEU A 227 3.11 15.04 20.10
C LEU A 227 4.64 14.90 19.97
#